data_AF-A0A848Z314-F1
#
_entry.id   AF-A0A848Z314-F1
#
_cell.length_a   1.000
_cell.length_b   1.000
_cell.length_c   1.000
_cell.angle_alpha   90.00
_cell.angle_beta   90.00
_cell.angle_gamma   90.00
#
_symmetry.space_group_name_H-M   'P 1'
#
loop_
_entity.id
_entity.type
_entity.pdbx_description
1 polymer ?
#
loop_
_entity_poly.entity_id
_entity_poly.type
_entity_poly.pdbx_seq_one_letter_code
_entity_poly.pdbx_strand_id
1 'polypeptide(L)'
;MDAAIVPNFIIVDTHYRKLPDLLVGDVSGFAASHEYAAINDPERDRPEPVFAALVRFCIRLHKQEMAGPLPWRDRATLQQIHGVFELVARDDIASRKLTLVTAMFDALAEDEGWSVLPGLKKRFGPCTRHFFNLWIM
;
A
#
# COMPACT_ATOMS: atom_id res chain seq x y z
N MET A 1 15.54 -26.14 -4.90
CA MET A 1 15.54 -25.57 -3.54
C MET A 1 15.62 -24.07 -3.71
N ASP A 2 14.61 -23.24 -3.51
CA ASP A 2 13.27 -23.42 -2.95
C ASP A 2 12.31 -22.57 -3.77
N ALA A 3 11.19 -23.16 -4.20
CA ALA A 3 10.08 -22.37 -4.69
C ALA A 3 9.53 -21.63 -3.48
N ALA A 4 9.80 -20.32 -3.40
CA ALA A 4 9.13 -19.46 -2.45
C ALA A 4 7.63 -19.68 -2.62
N ILE A 5 7.00 -20.26 -1.61
CA ILE A 5 5.55 -20.42 -1.53
C ILE A 5 5.00 -19.00 -1.45
N VAL A 6 4.70 -18.41 -2.61
CA VAL A 6 3.85 -17.23 -2.69
C VAL A 6 2.47 -17.74 -2.34
N PRO A 7 1.88 -17.36 -1.19
CA PRO A 7 0.55 -17.84 -0.88
C PRO A 7 -0.39 -17.29 -1.95
N ASN A 8 -1.04 -18.21 -2.69
CA ASN A 8 -2.15 -17.89 -3.58
C ASN A 8 -3.32 -17.40 -2.72
N PHE A 9 -3.30 -16.11 -2.35
CA PHE A 9 -4.46 -15.48 -1.72
C PHE A 9 -5.48 -15.17 -2.80
N ILE A 10 -6.50 -16.03 -2.91
CA ILE A 10 -7.76 -15.68 -3.56
C ILE A 10 -8.49 -14.74 -2.59
N ILE A 11 -8.72 -13.50 -3.02
CA ILE A 11 -9.39 -12.46 -2.21
C ILE A 11 -10.89 -12.75 -2.22
N VAL A 12 -11.35 -13.58 -1.29
CA VAL A 12 -12.78 -13.75 -0.97
C VAL A 12 -13.23 -12.56 -0.10
N ASP A 13 -14.50 -12.17 -0.16
CA ASP A 13 -15.15 -11.00 0.49
C ASP A 13 -14.62 -10.65 1.90
N THR A 14 -14.29 -11.67 2.67
CA THR A 14 -13.66 -11.64 4.01
C THR A 14 -12.34 -10.86 4.09
N HIS A 15 -11.57 -10.71 3.01
CA HIS A 15 -10.24 -10.08 3.04
C HIS A 15 -10.30 -8.55 2.99
N TYR A 16 -11.32 -7.97 2.34
CA TYR A 16 -11.44 -6.52 2.24
C TYR A 16 -11.73 -5.89 3.60
N ARG A 17 -12.69 -6.43 4.37
CA ARG A 17 -12.98 -5.96 5.73
C ARG A 17 -11.86 -6.26 6.73
N LYS A 18 -11.04 -7.28 6.46
CA LYS A 18 -9.85 -7.63 7.26
C LYS A 18 -8.60 -6.86 6.82
N LEU A 19 -8.68 -6.04 5.77
CA LEU A 19 -7.54 -5.30 5.27
C LEU A 19 -6.88 -4.47 6.38
N PRO A 20 -7.62 -3.72 7.23
CA PRO A 20 -7.01 -3.01 8.35
C PRO A 20 -6.13 -3.88 9.24
N ASP A 21 -6.66 -5.01 9.71
CA ASP A 21 -5.94 -5.96 10.58
C ASP A 21 -4.70 -6.54 9.89
N LEU A 22 -4.83 -6.90 8.60
CA LEU A 22 -3.73 -7.41 7.80
C LEU A 22 -2.62 -6.37 7.64
N LEU A 23 -2.97 -5.11 7.38
CA LEU A 23 -1.97 -4.04 7.23
C LEU A 23 -1.23 -3.77 8.53
N VAL A 24 -1.96 -3.72 9.65
CA VAL A 24 -1.41 -3.49 10.98
C VAL A 24 -0.52 -4.66 11.43
N GLY A 25 -0.89 -5.89 11.09
CA GLY A 25 -0.14 -7.11 11.45
C GLY A 25 1.06 -7.41 10.55
N ASP A 26 0.90 -7.27 9.23
CA ASP A 26 1.87 -7.77 8.25
C ASP A 26 2.88 -6.71 7.80
N VAL A 27 2.53 -5.41 7.88
CA VAL A 27 3.42 -4.33 7.47
C VAL A 27 4.22 -3.82 8.66
N SER A 28 5.51 -4.17 8.68
CA SER A 28 6.41 -3.83 9.78
C SER A 28 6.55 -2.33 9.98
N GLY A 29 6.29 -1.88 11.21
CA GLY A 29 6.37 -0.46 11.59
C GLY A 29 5.16 0.38 11.22
N PHE A 30 4.17 -0.16 10.49
CA PHE A 30 2.98 0.61 10.11
C PHE A 30 2.08 0.94 11.30
N ALA A 31 1.80 -0.02 12.19
CA ALA A 31 0.99 0.20 13.40
C ALA A 31 1.56 1.26 14.35
N ALA A 32 2.89 1.42 14.36
CA ALA A 32 3.60 2.42 15.17
C ALA A 32 3.88 3.72 14.40
N SER A 33 3.44 3.82 13.15
CA SER A 33 3.69 4.98 12.30
C SER A 33 2.81 6.17 12.68
N HIS A 34 3.31 7.37 12.43
CA HIS A 34 2.54 8.60 12.62
C HIS A 34 1.29 8.61 11.71
N GLU A 35 1.41 8.05 10.51
CA GLU A 35 0.33 7.98 9.53
C GLU A 35 -0.85 7.15 10.04
N TYR A 36 -0.59 6.02 10.68
CA TYR A 36 -1.65 5.20 11.31
C TYR A 36 -2.21 5.86 12.57
N ALA A 37 -1.36 6.48 13.38
CA ALA A 37 -1.79 7.19 14.60
C ALA A 37 -2.74 8.37 14.29
N ALA A 38 -2.60 9.00 13.12
CA ALA A 38 -3.43 10.11 12.67
C ALA A 38 -4.86 9.71 12.26
N ILE A 39 -5.16 8.42 12.12
CA ILE A 39 -6.52 7.94 11.83
C ILE A 39 -7.37 8.04 13.10
N ASN A 40 -8.57 8.62 12.98
CA ASN A 40 -9.55 8.62 14.07
C ASN A 40 -9.92 7.19 14.47
N ASP A 41 -10.02 6.89 15.77
CA ASP A 41 -10.32 5.54 16.28
C ASP A 41 -11.49 4.81 15.57
N PRO A 42 -12.67 5.41 15.34
CA PRO A 42 -13.77 4.71 14.65
C PRO A 42 -13.50 4.44 13.16
N GLU A 43 -12.49 5.08 12.57
CA GLU A 43 -12.10 4.90 11.17
C GLU A 43 -11.01 3.84 10.98
N ARG A 44 -10.40 3.36 12.08
CA ARG A 44 -9.34 2.34 12.03
C ARG A 44 -9.83 0.96 11.62
N ASP A 45 -11.13 0.70 11.72
CA ASP A 45 -11.75 -0.54 11.23
C ASP A 45 -12.15 -0.47 9.75
N ARG A 46 -11.96 0.70 9.11
CA ARG A 46 -12.34 0.91 7.71
C ARG A 46 -11.14 0.68 6.79
N PRO A 47 -11.30 -0.05 5.68
CA PRO A 47 -10.20 -0.31 4.75
C PRO A 47 -9.61 0.95 4.11
N GLU A 48 -10.44 1.94 3.79
CA GLU A 48 -10.01 3.12 3.03
C GLU A 48 -9.09 4.05 3.82
N PRO A 49 -9.44 4.49 5.04
CA PRO A 49 -8.58 5.37 5.83
C PRO A 49 -7.25 4.70 6.20
N VAL A 50 -7.29 3.40 6.51
CA VAL A 50 -6.08 2.64 6.84
C VAL A 50 -5.19 2.43 5.61
N PHE A 51 -5.78 2.15 4.45
CA PHE A 51 -5.01 2.05 3.21
C PHE A 51 -4.43 3.40 2.78
N ALA A 52 -5.17 4.50 2.92
CA ALA A 52 -4.66 5.84 2.68
C ALA A 52 -3.45 6.14 3.58
N ALA A 53 -3.53 5.83 4.88
CA ALA A 53 -2.42 5.98 5.80
C ALA A 53 -1.20 5.11 5.40
N LEU A 54 -1.42 3.88 4.92
CA LEU A 54 -0.35 3.03 4.39
C LEU A 54 0.33 3.67 3.18
N VAL A 55 -0.44 4.28 2.29
CA VAL A 55 0.10 5.00 1.12
C VAL A 55 0.94 6.19 1.57
N ARG A 56 0.47 6.99 2.53
CA ARG A 56 1.25 8.10 3.11
C ARG A 56 2.55 7.62 3.75
N PHE A 57 2.49 6.50 4.47
CA PHE A 57 3.68 5.88 5.06
C PHE A 57 4.68 5.46 3.97
N CYS A 58 4.19 4.86 2.89
CA CYS A 58 4.99 4.51 1.72
C CYS A 58 5.66 5.74 1.08
N ILE A 59 4.91 6.83 0.90
CA ILE A 59 5.42 8.10 0.36
C ILE A 59 6.55 8.63 1.26
N ARG A 60 6.37 8.66 2.58
CA ARG A 60 7.42 9.10 3.50
C ARG A 60 8.69 8.27 3.37
N LEU A 61 8.56 6.94 3.35
CA LEU A 61 9.71 6.04 3.20
C LEU A 61 10.43 6.28 1.86
N HIS A 62 9.71 6.51 0.77
CA HIS A 62 10.33 6.86 -0.51
C HIS A 62 11.01 8.23 -0.49
N LYS A 63 10.41 9.25 0.15
CA LYS A 63 11.06 10.56 0.34
C LYS A 63 12.36 10.42 1.12
N GLN A 64 12.38 9.58 2.16
CA GLN A 64 13.60 9.27 2.92
C GLN A 64 14.64 8.56 2.05
N GLU A 65 14.23 7.59 1.23
CA GLU A 65 15.13 6.91 0.27
C GLU A 65 15.77 7.85 -0.75
N MET A 66 15.02 8.87 -1.19
CA MET A 66 15.53 9.90 -2.10
C MET A 66 16.53 10.84 -1.40
N ALA A 67 16.34 11.11 -0.10
CA ALA A 67 17.25 11.93 0.69
C ALA A 67 18.53 11.18 1.12
N GLY A 68 18.48 9.84 1.18
CA GLY A 68 19.64 9.02 1.50
C GLY A 68 19.31 7.53 1.64
N PRO A 69 20.32 6.67 1.85
CA PRO A 69 20.10 5.23 1.94
C PRO A 69 19.20 4.88 3.12
N LEU A 70 18.06 4.24 2.83
CA LEU A 70 17.20 3.72 3.88
C LEU A 70 17.88 2.61 4.69
N PRO A 71 17.63 2.53 6.01
CA PRO A 71 17.90 1.36 6.82
C PRO A 71 17.29 0.10 6.20
N TRP A 72 17.93 -1.05 6.41
CA TRP A 72 17.49 -2.34 5.84
C TRP A 72 16.05 -2.70 6.25
N ARG A 73 15.63 -2.33 7.48
CA ARG A 73 14.26 -2.54 7.98
C ARG A 73 13.24 -1.79 7.14
N ASP A 74 13.48 -0.52 6.88
CA ASP A 74 12.59 0.34 6.10
C ASP A 74 12.49 -0.10 4.63
N ARG A 75 13.59 -0.66 4.08
CA ARG A 75 13.55 -1.29 2.75
C ARG A 75 12.67 -2.54 2.72
N ALA A 76 12.73 -3.38 3.76
CA ALA A 76 11.87 -4.56 3.88
C ALA A 76 10.40 -4.15 4.06
N THR A 77 10.12 -3.12 4.86
CA THR A 77 8.79 -2.52 4.99
C THR A 77 8.26 -2.02 3.64
N LEU A 78 9.08 -1.29 2.86
CA LEU A 78 8.69 -0.87 1.51
C LEU A 78 8.31 -2.07 0.63
N GLN A 79 9.07 -3.18 0.69
CA GLN A 79 8.74 -4.39 -0.06
C GLN A 79 7.40 -4.99 0.37
N GLN A 80 7.10 -5.03 1.67
CA GLN A 80 5.80 -5.49 2.18
C GLN A 80 4.66 -4.62 1.64
N ILE A 81 4.82 -3.29 1.68
CA ILE A 81 3.82 -2.35 1.16
C ILE A 81 3.57 -2.58 -0.34
N HIS A 82 4.61 -2.78 -1.14
CA HIS A 82 4.43 -3.11 -2.56
C HIS A 82 3.71 -4.44 -2.77
N GLY A 83 3.93 -5.42 -1.90
CA GLY A 83 3.16 -6.68 -1.90
C GLY A 83 1.68 -6.46 -1.63
N VAL A 84 1.34 -5.55 -0.71
CA VAL A 84 -0.05 -5.14 -0.44
C VAL A 84 -0.66 -4.48 -1.68
N PHE A 85 0.04 -3.55 -2.34
CA PHE A 85 -0.49 -2.92 -3.56
C PHE A 85 -0.77 -3.94 -4.66
N GLU A 86 0.11 -4.95 -4.81
CA GLU A 86 -0.08 -6.03 -5.76
C GLU A 86 -1.27 -6.92 -5.41
N LEU A 87 -1.49 -7.19 -4.12
CA LEU A 87 -2.68 -7.88 -3.62
C LEU A 87 -3.96 -7.09 -3.99
N VAL A 88 -4.01 -5.80 -3.66
CA VAL A 88 -5.16 -4.93 -3.97
C VAL A 88 -5.42 -4.87 -5.48
N ALA A 89 -4.36 -4.77 -6.29
CA ALA A 89 -4.49 -4.73 -7.74
C ALA A 89 -5.02 -6.04 -8.34
N ARG A 90 -4.82 -7.17 -7.65
CA ARG A 90 -5.35 -8.50 -8.02
C ARG A 90 -6.79 -8.74 -7.59
N ASP A 91 -7.39 -7.88 -6.76
CA ASP A 91 -8.78 -8.05 -6.33
C ASP A 91 -9.73 -8.05 -7.54
N ASP A 92 -10.59 -9.04 -7.67
CA ASP A 92 -11.51 -9.14 -8.82
C ASP A 92 -12.75 -8.24 -8.65
N ILE A 93 -12.96 -7.66 -7.46
CA ILE A 93 -14.09 -6.78 -7.18
C ILE A 93 -13.75 -5.33 -7.54
N ALA A 94 -14.18 -4.92 -8.73
CA ALA A 94 -13.87 -3.61 -9.31
C ALA A 94 -14.23 -2.42 -8.40
N SER A 95 -15.36 -2.46 -7.68
CA SER A 95 -15.79 -1.36 -6.80
C SER A 95 -14.85 -1.13 -5.61
N ARG A 96 -14.33 -2.21 -5.01
CA ARG A 96 -13.39 -2.13 -3.87
C ARG A 96 -12.04 -1.63 -4.31
N LYS A 97 -11.57 -2.18 -5.43
CA LYS A 97 -10.34 -1.74 -6.08
C LYS A 97 -10.41 -0.24 -6.40
N LEU A 98 -11.52 0.20 -6.98
CA LEU A 98 -11.76 1.62 -7.25
C LEU A 98 -11.64 2.47 -5.98
N THR A 99 -12.31 2.09 -4.90
CA THR A 99 -12.28 2.85 -3.64
C THR A 99 -10.87 2.96 -3.04
N LEU A 100 -10.13 1.85 -2.94
CA LEU A 100 -8.76 1.87 -2.39
C LEU A 100 -7.79 2.66 -3.28
N VAL A 101 -8.03 2.65 -4.58
CA VAL A 101 -7.21 3.38 -5.54
C VAL A 101 -7.49 4.87 -5.48
N THR A 102 -8.75 5.27 -5.35
CA THR A 102 -9.11 6.66 -5.06
C THR A 102 -8.39 7.13 -3.81
N ALA A 103 -8.44 6.35 -2.72
CA ALA A 103 -7.72 6.66 -1.48
C ALA A 103 -6.19 6.79 -1.68
N MET A 104 -5.60 5.97 -2.55
CA MET A 104 -4.18 6.08 -2.91
C MET A 104 -3.86 7.38 -3.66
N PHE A 105 -4.71 7.77 -4.61
CA PHE A 105 -4.52 9.00 -5.37
C PHE A 105 -4.73 10.24 -4.52
N ASP A 106 -5.75 10.25 -3.66
CA ASP A 106 -6.01 11.34 -2.73
C ASP A 106 -4.78 11.54 -1.81
N ALA A 107 -4.23 10.46 -1.27
CA ALA A 107 -3.00 10.50 -0.49
C ALA A 107 -1.78 10.99 -1.31
N LEU A 108 -1.63 10.54 -2.57
CA LEU A 108 -0.55 11.02 -3.45
C LEU A 108 -0.70 12.51 -3.80
N ALA A 109 -1.91 13.02 -3.91
CA ALA A 109 -2.19 14.41 -4.23
C ALA A 109 -1.92 15.34 -3.03
N GLU A 110 -2.35 14.94 -1.83
CA GLU A 110 -2.20 15.74 -0.62
C GLU A 110 -0.75 15.85 -0.14
N ASP A 111 0.02 14.76 -0.21
CA ASP A 111 1.38 14.70 0.38
C ASP A 111 2.51 15.01 -0.61
N GLU A 112 2.24 15.74 -1.70
CA GLU A 112 3.19 15.94 -2.82
C GLU A 112 3.80 14.61 -3.32
N GLY A 113 3.03 13.51 -3.19
CA GLY A 113 3.46 12.15 -3.49
C GLY A 113 3.74 11.91 -4.97
N TRP A 114 3.30 12.83 -5.83
CA TRP A 114 3.67 12.83 -7.25
C TRP A 114 5.19 12.84 -7.47
N SER A 115 5.97 13.44 -6.58
CA SER A 115 7.43 13.45 -6.63
C SER A 115 8.06 12.06 -6.46
N VAL A 116 7.44 11.19 -5.66
CA VAL A 116 7.94 9.82 -5.41
C VAL A 116 7.39 8.79 -6.40
N LEU A 117 6.43 9.18 -7.23
CA LEU A 117 5.75 8.29 -8.17
C LEU A 117 6.70 7.54 -9.13
N PRO A 118 7.76 8.16 -9.69
CA PRO A 118 8.72 7.42 -10.51
C PRO A 118 9.42 6.29 -9.74
N GLY A 119 9.70 6.50 -8.45
CA GLY A 119 10.29 5.49 -7.57
C GLY A 119 9.32 4.35 -7.27
N LEU A 120 8.07 4.69 -6.94
CA LEU A 120 6.96 3.74 -6.74
C LEU A 120 6.76 2.85 -7.97
N LYS A 121 6.65 3.45 -9.17
CA LYS A 121 6.42 2.72 -10.43
C LYS A 121 7.47 1.66 -10.74
N LYS A 122 8.74 1.89 -10.37
CA LYS A 122 9.83 0.92 -10.60
C LYS A 122 9.64 -0.38 -9.83
N ARG A 123 8.94 -0.33 -8.69
CA ARG A 123 8.75 -1.45 -7.77
C ARG A 123 7.38 -2.10 -7.86
N PHE A 124 6.46 -1.49 -8.61
CA PHE A 124 5.16 -2.09 -8.89
C PHE A 124 5.31 -3.44 -9.60
N GLY A 125 4.62 -4.43 -9.04
CA GLY A 125 4.38 -5.71 -9.69
C GLY A 125 3.50 -5.57 -10.94
N PRO A 126 3.29 -6.66 -11.68
CA PRO A 126 2.58 -6.62 -12.97
C PRO A 126 1.14 -6.14 -12.83
N CYS A 127 0.39 -6.59 -11.81
CA CYS A 127 -1.01 -6.19 -11.64
C CYS A 127 -1.10 -4.72 -11.23
N THR A 128 -0.28 -4.29 -10.27
CA THR A 128 -0.25 -2.89 -9.82
C THR A 128 0.14 -1.97 -10.97
N ARG A 129 1.15 -2.33 -11.76
CA ARG A 129 1.60 -1.54 -12.91
C ARG A 129 0.53 -1.44 -14.00
N HIS A 130 -0.07 -2.57 -14.36
CA HIS A 130 -1.15 -2.61 -15.35
C HIS A 130 -2.32 -1.73 -14.91
N PHE A 131 -2.76 -1.91 -13.68
CA PHE A 131 -3.84 -1.14 -13.09
C PHE A 131 -3.52 0.36 -13.04
N PHE A 132 -2.34 0.73 -12.57
CA PHE A 132 -1.94 2.13 -12.47
C PHE A 132 -1.78 2.81 -13.84
N ASN A 133 -1.34 2.07 -14.87
CA ASN A 133 -1.25 2.59 -16.23
C ASN A 133 -2.62 2.77 -16.88
N LEU A 134 -3.59 1.89 -16.63
CA LEU A 134 -4.96 2.05 -17.11
C LEU A 134 -5.66 3.30 -16.55
N TRP A 135 -5.24 3.74 -15.36
CA TRP A 135 -5.85 4.86 -14.65
C TRP A 135 -5.18 6.22 -14.88
N ILE A 136 -3.96 6.26 -15.40
CA ILE A 136 -3.25 7.52 -15.76
C ILE A 136 -3.56 7.97 -17.21
N MET A 137 -4.13 7.09 -18.03
CA MET A 137 -4.64 7.42 -19.38
C MET A 137 -6.07 7.94 -19.32
#